data_AF-A0A2E3UX86-F1
#
_entry.id   AF-A0A2E3UX86-F1
#
_cell.length_a   1.000
_cell.length_b   1.000
_cell.length_c   1.000
_cell.angle_alpha   90.00
_cell.angle_beta   90.00
_cell.angle_gamma   90.00
#
_symmetry.space_group_name_H-M   'P 1'
#
loop_
_entity.id
_entity.type
_entity.pdbx_description
1 polymer ?
#
loop_
_entity_poly.entity_id
_entity_poly.type
_entity_poly.pdbx_seq_one_letter_code
_entity_poly.pdbx_strand_id
1 'polypeptide(L)'
;MNVVWKRPDGFHEASPQDFTIIEIANQAKIWLHKSDQDNYPFRVSGGWKDENATIKLNRLVNLLGKDGRNWLAFLSHDFNNSKAENLETYCSQLILWLEELSTNLKGDTWETDIMHQTFEEICARIKKCQTKMSNEKREVKKNVSN
;
A
#
# COMPACT_ATOMS: atom_id res chain seq x y z
N MET A 1 -12.70 -12.60 -0.49
CA MET A 1 -11.35 -12.34 -1.05
C MET A 1 -10.41 -12.34 0.13
N ASN A 2 -9.41 -13.22 0.19
CA ASN A 2 -8.49 -13.32 1.31
C ASN A 2 -7.12 -12.79 0.94
N VAL A 3 -6.47 -12.10 1.87
CA VAL A 3 -5.06 -11.71 1.71
C VAL A 3 -4.19 -12.71 2.45
N VAL A 4 -3.16 -13.21 1.77
CA VAL A 4 -2.18 -14.13 2.34
C VAL A 4 -0.80 -13.49 2.22
N TRP A 5 0.01 -13.59 3.27
CA TRP A 5 1.42 -13.19 3.21
C TRP A 5 2.28 -14.30 2.62
N LYS A 6 2.92 -14.02 1.48
CA LYS A 6 3.95 -14.86 0.87
C LYS A 6 5.27 -14.66 1.59
N ARG A 7 5.51 -15.47 2.63
CA ARG A 7 6.73 -15.34 3.40
C ARG A 7 7.96 -15.90 2.64
N PRO A 8 9.14 -15.26 2.82
CA PRO A 8 10.41 -15.73 2.28
C PRO A 8 10.82 -17.13 2.76
N ASP A 9 10.36 -17.56 3.94
CA ASP A 9 10.70 -18.85 4.54
C ASP A 9 9.69 -19.97 4.21
N GLY A 10 8.61 -19.65 3.47
CA GLY A 10 7.51 -20.59 3.23
C GLY A 10 6.84 -20.53 1.85
N PHE A 11 7.22 -19.59 0.97
CA PHE A 11 6.64 -19.47 -0.37
C PHE A 11 7.67 -19.84 -1.45
N HIS A 12 7.34 -20.81 -2.30
CA HIS A 12 8.24 -21.39 -3.29
C HIS A 12 8.93 -20.33 -4.17
N GLU A 13 10.21 -20.57 -4.48
CA GLU A 13 11.08 -19.82 -5.42
C GLU A 13 11.73 -18.52 -4.91
N ALA A 14 11.57 -18.13 -3.64
CA ALA A 14 12.27 -16.97 -3.08
C ALA A 14 13.16 -17.35 -1.89
N SER A 15 14.39 -16.82 -1.85
CA SER A 15 15.35 -16.97 -0.75
C SER A 15 15.33 -15.72 0.13
N PRO A 16 15.65 -15.80 1.44
CA PRO A 16 15.83 -14.63 2.29
C PRO A 16 16.71 -13.51 1.71
N GLN A 17 17.68 -13.88 0.86
CA GLN A 17 18.61 -12.95 0.21
C GLN A 17 17.93 -12.09 -0.86
N ASP A 18 16.77 -12.49 -1.38
CA ASP A 18 16.01 -11.77 -2.40
C ASP A 18 15.21 -10.60 -1.82
N PHE A 19 15.20 -10.45 -0.49
CA PHE A 19 14.37 -9.47 0.20
C PHE A 19 15.18 -8.37 0.87
N THR A 20 14.57 -7.19 0.94
CA THR A 20 14.94 -6.11 1.86
C THR A 20 13.94 -6.11 3.00
N ILE A 21 14.41 -6.05 4.23
CA ILE A 21 13.55 -5.96 5.40
C ILE A 21 13.36 -4.49 5.73
N ILE A 22 12.11 -4.06 5.86
CA ILE A 22 11.79 -2.73 6.38
C ILE A 22 11.05 -2.86 7.70
N GLU A 23 11.31 -1.92 8.60
CA GLU A 23 10.55 -1.75 9.82
C GLU A 23 9.30 -0.93 9.50
N ILE A 24 8.15 -1.45 9.90
CA ILE A 24 6.86 -0.74 9.87
C ILE A 24 6.54 -0.27 11.29
N ALA A 25 5.38 0.39 11.46
CA ALA A 25 4.93 0.82 12.78
C ALA A 25 5.01 -0.31 13.83
N ASN A 26 5.24 0.05 15.10
CA ASN A 26 5.31 -0.87 16.24
C ASN A 26 6.39 -1.97 16.14
N GLN A 27 7.53 -1.68 15.50
CA GLN A 27 8.70 -2.59 15.38
C GLN A 27 8.44 -3.87 14.57
N ALA A 28 7.25 -4.01 13.97
CA ALA A 28 6.99 -5.10 13.04
C ALA A 28 7.88 -4.94 11.79
N LYS A 29 8.19 -6.08 11.17
CA LYS A 29 9.07 -6.14 10.00
C LYS A 29 8.34 -6.80 8.85
N ILE A 30 8.38 -6.15 7.69
CA ILE A 30 7.87 -6.71 6.44
C ILE A 30 9.04 -6.90 5.46
N TRP A 31 8.99 -7.99 4.72
CA TRP A 31 10.03 -8.38 3.78
C TRP A 31 9.57 -8.01 2.38
N LEU A 32 10.33 -7.14 1.71
CA LEU A 32 10.03 -6.65 0.37
C LEU A 32 10.96 -7.28 -0.64
N HIS A 33 10.41 -7.93 -1.66
CA HIS A 33 11.21 -8.57 -2.68
C HIS A 33 11.94 -7.51 -3.52
N LYS A 34 13.25 -7.70 -3.75
CA LYS A 34 14.10 -6.72 -4.43
C LYS A 34 13.70 -6.52 -5.90
N SER A 35 13.40 -7.61 -6.59
CA SER A 35 13.01 -7.62 -8.02
C SER A 35 11.50 -7.78 -8.26
N ASP A 36 10.86 -8.82 -7.69
CA ASP A 36 9.45 -9.13 -7.92
C ASP A 36 8.49 -8.35 -7.02
N GLN A 37 8.35 -7.05 -7.28
CA GLN A 37 7.54 -6.12 -6.48
C GLN A 37 6.03 -6.18 -6.78
N ASP A 38 5.64 -6.87 -7.85
CA ASP A 38 4.23 -6.99 -8.24
C ASP A 38 3.59 -8.26 -7.61
N ASN A 39 4.37 -9.30 -7.36
CA ASN A 39 3.87 -10.54 -6.76
C ASN A 39 4.15 -10.71 -5.26
N TYR A 40 5.03 -9.89 -4.65
CA TYR A 40 5.37 -9.95 -3.24
C TYR A 40 5.16 -8.61 -2.51
N PRO A 41 4.83 -8.61 -1.21
CA PRO A 41 4.77 -9.78 -0.32
C PRO A 41 3.39 -10.44 -0.20
N PHE A 42 2.32 -9.84 -0.70
CA PHE A 42 0.98 -10.35 -0.49
C PHE A 42 0.41 -11.05 -1.73
N ARG A 43 -0.52 -11.97 -1.49
CA ARG A 43 -1.42 -12.53 -2.49
C ARG A 43 -2.85 -12.21 -2.08
N VAL A 44 -3.59 -11.57 -2.97
CA VAL A 44 -5.04 -11.49 -2.87
C VAL A 44 -5.63 -12.73 -3.54
N SER A 45 -6.60 -13.40 -2.91
CA SER A 45 -7.17 -14.69 -3.38
C SER A 45 -8.70 -14.72 -3.28
N GLY A 46 -9.42 -15.11 -4.35
CA GLY A 46 -10.86 -14.89 -4.48
C GLY A 46 -11.47 -14.93 -5.91
N GLY A 47 -10.70 -15.10 -6.99
CA GLY A 47 -11.18 -15.20 -8.39
C GLY A 47 -10.29 -14.55 -9.47
N TRP A 48 -10.80 -14.39 -10.70
CA TRP A 48 -10.05 -13.85 -11.85
C TRP A 48 -9.56 -12.39 -11.72
N LYS A 49 -10.14 -11.59 -10.81
CA LYS A 49 -9.76 -10.18 -10.60
C LYS A 49 -8.59 -9.99 -9.60
N ASP A 50 -8.09 -11.08 -9.05
CA ASP A 50 -7.14 -11.05 -7.92
C ASP A 50 -5.73 -10.60 -8.29
N GLU A 51 -5.33 -10.77 -9.55
CA GLU A 51 -3.99 -10.43 -10.01
C GLU A 51 -3.77 -8.92 -9.96
N ASN A 52 -4.71 -8.14 -10.50
CA ASN A 52 -4.65 -6.68 -10.43
C ASN A 52 -4.69 -6.16 -8.99
N ALA A 53 -5.50 -6.79 -8.13
CA ALA A 53 -5.56 -6.43 -6.71
C ALA A 53 -4.25 -6.75 -5.98
N THR A 54 -3.64 -7.90 -6.30
CA THR A 54 -2.33 -8.32 -5.79
C THR A 54 -1.25 -7.33 -6.21
N ILE A 55 -1.16 -7.02 -7.51
CA ILE A 55 -0.21 -6.05 -8.05
C ILE A 55 -0.38 -4.69 -7.37
N LYS A 56 -1.61 -4.18 -7.29
CA LYS A 56 -1.90 -2.88 -6.67
C LYS A 56 -1.50 -2.85 -5.19
N LEU A 57 -1.83 -3.89 -4.44
CA LEU A 57 -1.48 -4.01 -3.02
C LEU A 57 0.03 -4.04 -2.84
N ASN A 58 0.73 -4.89 -3.61
CA ASN A 58 2.17 -5.03 -3.50
C ASN A 58 2.91 -3.75 -3.91
N ARG A 59 2.44 -3.02 -4.92
CA ARG A 59 2.98 -1.70 -5.26
C ARG A 59 2.86 -0.71 -4.10
N LEU A 60 1.74 -0.67 -3.40
CA LEU A 60 1.57 0.18 -2.20
C LEU A 60 2.52 -0.23 -1.08
N VAL A 61 2.66 -1.52 -0.82
CA VAL A 61 3.55 -2.04 0.22
C VAL A 61 5.01 -1.71 -0.10
N ASN A 62 5.42 -1.82 -1.36
CA ASN A 62 6.77 -1.47 -1.79
C ASN A 62 7.09 0.04 -1.68
N LEU A 63 6.07 0.90 -1.53
CA LEU A 63 6.27 2.32 -1.23
C LEU A 63 6.61 2.60 0.23
N LEU A 64 6.37 1.68 1.16
CA LEU A 64 6.65 1.89 2.59
C LEU A 64 8.13 2.21 2.87
N GLY A 65 9.05 1.66 2.06
CA GLY A 65 10.48 1.98 2.10
C GLY A 65 10.88 3.23 1.30
N LYS A 66 9.94 4.04 0.81
CA LYS A 66 10.19 5.17 -0.10
C LYS A 66 9.79 6.51 0.51
N ASP A 67 10.35 7.59 -0.04
CA ASP A 67 10.06 8.95 0.40
C ASP A 67 8.66 9.42 -0.04
N GLY A 68 8.20 10.54 0.53
CA GLY A 68 6.88 11.10 0.21
C GLY A 68 6.71 11.52 -1.25
N ARG A 69 7.78 11.77 -2.01
CA ARG A 69 7.68 12.11 -3.44
C ARG A 69 7.26 10.90 -4.26
N ASN A 70 7.82 9.73 -3.95
CA ASN A 70 7.42 8.47 -4.58
C ASN A 70 5.95 8.15 -4.31
N TRP A 71 5.47 8.38 -3.07
CA TRP A 71 4.06 8.22 -2.72
C TRP A 71 3.16 9.15 -3.54
N LEU A 72 3.48 10.45 -3.61
CA LEU A 72 2.69 11.41 -4.37
C LEU A 72 2.67 11.09 -5.87
N ALA A 73 3.82 10.69 -6.43
CA ALA A 73 3.93 10.31 -7.84
C ALA A 73 3.06 9.07 -8.15
N PHE A 74 3.12 8.05 -7.29
CA PHE A 74 2.28 6.86 -7.43
C PHE A 74 0.79 7.21 -7.33
N LEU A 75 0.36 7.92 -6.28
CA LEU A 75 -1.05 8.27 -6.08
C LEU A 75 -1.60 9.11 -7.21
N SER A 76 -0.81 10.06 -7.73
CA SER A 76 -1.21 10.89 -8.87
C SER A 76 -1.33 10.07 -10.15
N HIS A 77 -0.39 9.16 -10.40
CA HIS A 77 -0.41 8.29 -11.57
C HIS A 77 -1.58 7.31 -11.52
N ASP A 78 -1.79 6.62 -10.40
CA ASP A 78 -2.90 5.65 -10.27
C ASP A 78 -4.26 6.35 -10.30
N PHE A 79 -4.35 7.56 -9.72
CA PHE A 79 -5.54 8.41 -9.84
C PHE A 79 -5.88 8.75 -11.29
N ASN A 80 -4.91 9.14 -12.11
CA ASN A 80 -5.13 9.48 -13.52
C ASN A 80 -5.63 8.28 -14.35
N ASN A 81 -5.39 7.06 -13.88
CA ASN A 81 -5.88 5.82 -14.48
C ASN A 81 -7.16 5.30 -13.79
N SER A 82 -7.66 6.02 -12.78
CA SER A 82 -8.88 5.69 -12.05
C SER A 82 -10.09 6.40 -12.65
N LYS A 83 -11.29 5.99 -12.22
CA LYS A 83 -12.56 6.67 -12.54
C LYS A 83 -13.00 7.65 -11.45
N ALA A 84 -12.14 7.95 -10.48
CA ALA A 84 -12.49 8.84 -9.39
C ALA A 84 -12.59 10.29 -9.87
N GLU A 85 -13.50 11.05 -9.29
CA GLU A 85 -13.73 12.45 -9.65
C GLU A 85 -12.55 13.35 -9.29
N ASN A 86 -11.94 13.11 -8.14
CA ASN A 86 -10.81 13.86 -7.64
C ASN A 86 -9.92 12.97 -6.77
N LEU A 87 -8.70 13.44 -6.52
CA LEU A 87 -7.68 12.70 -5.80
C LEU A 87 -8.06 12.38 -4.34
N GLU A 88 -8.86 13.23 -3.69
CA GLU A 88 -9.35 13.01 -2.32
C GLU A 88 -10.37 11.87 -2.27
N THR A 89 -11.31 11.84 -3.22
CA THR A 89 -12.23 10.72 -3.40
C THR A 89 -11.47 9.44 -3.72
N TYR A 90 -10.45 9.50 -4.58
CA TYR A 90 -9.60 8.36 -4.90
C TYR A 90 -8.84 7.83 -3.67
N CYS A 91 -8.20 8.70 -2.88
CA CYS A 91 -7.51 8.31 -1.65
C CYS A 91 -8.47 7.68 -0.63
N SER A 92 -9.68 8.23 -0.50
CA SER A 92 -10.71 7.68 0.39
C SER A 92 -11.17 6.29 -0.08
N GLN A 93 -11.42 6.10 -1.37
CA GLN A 93 -11.74 4.80 -1.96
C GLN A 93 -10.60 3.79 -1.76
N LEU A 94 -9.36 4.24 -1.87
CA LEU A 94 -8.18 3.40 -1.68
C LEU A 94 -8.05 2.93 -0.23
N ILE A 95 -8.30 3.81 0.74
CA ILE A 95 -8.31 3.47 2.17
C ILE A 95 -9.43 2.48 2.48
N LEU A 96 -10.66 2.73 1.98
CA LEU A 96 -11.78 1.80 2.17
C LEU A 96 -11.47 0.41 1.60
N TRP A 97 -10.85 0.36 0.42
CA TRP A 97 -10.42 -0.91 -0.18
C TRP A 97 -9.39 -1.65 0.70
N LEU A 98 -8.43 -0.93 1.29
CA LEU A 98 -7.47 -1.54 2.24
C LEU A 98 -8.16 -2.03 3.52
N GLU A 99 -9.11 -1.26 4.05
CA GLU A 99 -9.90 -1.65 5.22
C GLU A 99 -10.73 -2.92 4.93
N GLU A 100 -11.38 -3.01 3.77
CA GLU A 100 -12.09 -4.22 3.33
C GLU A 100 -11.16 -5.43 3.23
N LEU A 101 -9.98 -5.27 2.64
CA LEU A 101 -8.98 -6.33 2.56
C LEU A 101 -8.51 -6.77 3.96
N SER A 102 -8.36 -5.84 4.90
CA SER A 102 -7.94 -6.13 6.28
C SER A 102 -8.95 -6.99 7.05
N THR A 103 -10.21 -7.04 6.64
CA THR A 103 -11.21 -7.93 7.28
C THR A 103 -11.07 -9.39 6.89
N ASN A 104 -10.26 -9.71 5.86
CA ASN A 104 -10.13 -11.05 5.29
C ASN A 104 -8.67 -11.51 5.23
N LEU A 105 -7.89 -11.24 6.27
CA LEU A 105 -6.50 -11.72 6.35
C LEU A 105 -6.46 -13.21 6.70
N LYS A 106 -5.51 -13.94 6.10
CA LYS A 106 -5.27 -15.35 6.36
C LYS A 106 -3.83 -15.61 6.75
N GLY A 107 -3.66 -16.29 7.88
CA GLY A 107 -2.39 -16.67 8.48
C GLY A 107 -2.58 -17.00 9.95
N ASP A 108 -1.48 -17.33 10.62
CA ASP A 108 -1.43 -17.39 12.08
C ASP A 108 -1.64 -15.99 12.69
N THR A 109 -2.00 -15.92 13.97
CA THR A 109 -2.28 -14.65 14.67
C THR A 109 -1.18 -13.61 14.48
N TRP A 110 0.08 -14.01 14.62
CA TRP A 110 1.22 -13.10 14.47
C TRP A 110 1.40 -12.64 13.01
N GLU A 111 1.06 -13.47 12.01
CA GLU A 111 1.11 -13.09 10.59
C GLU A 111 0.03 -12.04 10.31
N THR A 112 -1.20 -12.30 10.78
CA THR A 112 -2.31 -11.36 10.61
C THR A 112 -2.06 -10.04 11.31
N ASP A 113 -1.39 -10.04 12.46
CA ASP A 113 -1.01 -8.81 13.18
C ASP A 113 -0.03 -7.95 12.38
N ILE A 114 0.99 -8.56 11.77
CA ILE A 114 1.95 -7.84 10.90
C ILE A 114 1.24 -7.30 9.66
N MET A 115 0.34 -8.08 9.07
CA MET A 115 -0.46 -7.66 7.92
C MET A 115 -1.35 -6.46 8.27
N HIS A 116 -2.04 -6.48 9.41
CA HIS A 116 -2.83 -5.35 9.91
C HIS A 116 -1.96 -4.10 10.07
N GLN A 117 -0.83 -4.20 10.78
CA GLN A 117 0.09 -3.08 10.97
C GLN A 117 0.63 -2.53 9.65
N THR A 118 0.87 -3.41 8.67
CA THR A 118 1.28 -3.00 7.32
C THR A 118 0.20 -2.15 6.66
N PHE A 119 -1.07 -2.55 6.76
CA PHE A 119 -2.18 -1.84 6.16
C PHE A 119 -2.45 -0.51 6.85
N GLU A 120 -2.37 -0.47 8.19
CA GLU A 120 -2.48 0.76 8.97
C GLU A 120 -1.42 1.79 8.56
N GLU A 121 -0.16 1.37 8.40
CA GLU A 121 0.92 2.25 7.95
C GLU A 121 0.67 2.78 6.54
N ILE A 122 0.21 1.93 5.59
CA ILE A 122 -0.16 2.38 4.24
C ILE A 122 -1.27 3.43 4.31
N CYS A 123 -2.34 3.17 5.07
CA CYS A 123 -3.44 4.11 5.26
C CYS A 123 -2.96 5.44 5.87
N ALA A 124 -2.06 5.39 6.86
CA ALA A 124 -1.46 6.59 7.46
C ALA A 124 -0.64 7.39 6.44
N ARG A 125 0.13 6.72 5.57
CA ARG A 125 0.91 7.37 4.49
C ARG A 125 0.02 8.03 3.44
N ILE A 126 -1.08 7.38 3.04
CA ILE A 126 -2.07 7.95 2.12
C ILE A 126 -2.69 9.21 2.73
N LYS A 127 -3.17 9.14 3.98
CA LYS A 127 -3.76 10.29 4.71
C LYS A 127 -2.76 11.45 4.80
N LYS A 128 -1.50 11.19 5.14
CA LYS A 128 -0.45 12.20 5.20
C LYS A 128 -0.23 12.89 3.85
N CYS A 129 -0.23 12.13 2.75
CA CYS A 129 -0.11 12.70 1.41
C CYS A 129 -1.32 13.58 1.08
N GLN A 130 -2.54 13.11 1.38
CA GLN A 130 -3.78 13.86 1.19
C GLN A 130 -3.74 15.22 1.92
N THR A 131 -3.32 15.23 3.19
CA THR A 131 -3.19 16.49 3.96
C THR A 131 -2.19 17.44 3.33
N LYS A 132 -1.02 16.94 2.89
CA LYS A 132 0.02 17.77 2.27
C LYS A 132 -0.50 18.45 1.00
N MET A 133 -1.18 17.70 0.14
CA MET A 133 -1.75 18.23 -1.11
C MET A 133 -2.86 19.25 -0.88
N SER A 134 -3.71 19.05 0.12
CA SER A 134 -4.76 20.01 0.49
C SER A 134 -4.20 21.33 1.01
N ASN A 135 -3.07 21.29 1.73
CA ASN A 135 -2.39 22.49 2.22
C ASN A 135 -1.75 23.29 1.08
N GLU A 136 -1.07 22.62 0.14
CA GLU A 136 -0.46 23.28 -1.02
C GLU A 136 -1.52 24.01 -1.89
N LYS A 137 -2.70 23.42 -2.10
CA LYS A 137 -3.81 24.08 -2.82
C LYS A 137 -4.32 25.35 -2.12
N ARG A 138 -4.31 25.38 -0.78
CA ARG A 138 -4.77 26.54 0.00
C ARG A 138 -3.77 27.70 -0.07
N GLU A 139 -2.48 27.42 -0.06
CA GLU A 139 -1.42 28.43 -0.19
C GLU A 139 -1.43 29.09 -1.57
N VAL A 140 -1.58 28.30 -2.63
CA VAL A 140 -1.69 28.83 -4.01
C VAL A 140 -2.90 29.75 -4.16
N LYS A 141 -4.07 29.39 -3.63
CA LYS A 141 -5.27 30.24 -3.69
C LYS A 141 -5.10 31.57 -2.95
N LYS A 142 -4.39 31.59 -1.81
CA LYS A 142 -4.09 32.82 -1.07
C LYS A 142 -3.15 33.75 -1.85
N ASN A 143 -2.16 33.21 -2.55
CA ASN A 143 -1.19 34.00 -3.30
C ASN A 143 -1.73 34.59 -4.62
N VAL A 144 -2.78 34.01 -5.19
CA VAL A 144 -3.44 34.52 -6.42
C VAL A 144 -4.50 35.58 -6.11
N SER A 145 -4.88 35.73 -4.84
CA SER A 145 -5.91 36.69 -4.39
C SER A 145 -5.33 37.97 -3.76
N ASN A 146 -4.00 38.13 -3.83
CA ASN A 146 -3.25 39.34 -3.45
C ASN A 146 -2.64 39.97 -4.71
#